data_AF-A0A2T2Q4T8-F1
#
_entry.id   AF-A0A2T2Q4T8-F1
#
_cell.length_a   1.000
_cell.length_b   1.000
_cell.length_c   1.000
_cell.angle_alpha   90.00
_cell.angle_beta   90.00
_cell.angle_gamma   90.00
#
_symmetry.space_group_name_H-M   'P 1'
#
loop_
_entity.id
_entity.type
_entity.pdbx_description
1 polymer ?
#
loop_
_entity_poly.entity_id
_entity_poly.type
_entity_poly.pdbx_seq_one_letter_code
_entity_poly.pdbx_strand_id
1 'polypeptide(L)'
;MKLVIREYLASLRERGELDAVLPDLLTELGFTVYSRPARGTRQYGVDVAAVGAGRDGVRRVHLFSVKSGDLDRTDWNTASPQSLRPSLDEILDHYIASRIPPEYAELPIAICLTFGGAIDEQVRAEVTGYMSRNTTGRISYEEWNGDRLADVILDGILREGLLPAALRSHLRKSAAMVEEPDIALDHFGRLMRALADAPGATPAVRLSQARLINICLWIMFVWAREANNVEAPYRASERAYLEVWHLLKGDVARSGKAAEAAGLVINELAELHFTIWDELFETKILPHADVRHALSSAVGSHAALDVNLKLFELVGRLALRGLWLVWQLAPPYGPVVLGSEHLQTLPATISNTTKATVERIDGLCKRLTQIVSNTARCFRRSAIGKQLILVSPSRFSHAAQALIVRSTNGPMSWRTGVSSRSMCMATTR
;
A
#
# COMPACT_ATOMS: atom_id res chain seq x y z
N MET A 1 -4.02 16.88 16.97
CA MET A 1 -3.31 15.92 16.09
C MET A 1 -3.44 14.50 16.62
N LYS A 2 -3.18 14.25 17.91
CA LYS A 2 -3.42 12.93 18.53
C LYS A 2 -4.80 12.35 18.23
N LEU A 3 -5.85 13.16 18.38
CA LEU A 3 -7.22 12.74 18.06
C LEU A 3 -7.37 12.25 16.61
N VAL A 4 -6.87 13.03 15.63
CA VAL A 4 -6.92 12.69 14.19
C VAL A 4 -6.17 11.39 13.89
N ILE A 5 -5.02 11.16 14.53
CA ILE A 5 -4.22 9.94 14.35
C ILE A 5 -4.91 8.75 15.01
N ARG A 6 -5.52 8.96 16.18
CA ARG A 6 -6.28 7.92 16.86
C ARG A 6 -7.52 7.52 16.06
N GLU A 7 -8.25 8.50 15.52
CA GLU A 7 -9.39 8.27 14.62
C GLU A 7 -8.92 7.53 13.35
N TYR A 8 -7.77 7.93 12.78
CA TYR A 8 -7.12 7.18 11.69
C TYR A 8 -6.82 5.72 12.08
N LEU A 9 -6.26 5.46 13.25
CA LEU A 9 -5.92 4.10 13.70
C LEU A 9 -7.17 3.26 13.97
N ALA A 10 -8.19 3.84 14.58
CA ALA A 10 -9.46 3.17 14.87
C ALA A 10 -10.25 2.84 13.59
N SER A 11 -10.07 3.63 12.53
CA SER A 11 -10.75 3.46 11.23
C SER A 11 -10.03 2.53 10.26
N LEU A 12 -8.91 1.93 10.68
CA LEU A 12 -8.24 0.86 9.93
C LEU A 12 -9.12 -0.39 9.96
N ARG A 13 -9.73 -0.70 8.81
CA ARG A 13 -10.70 -1.80 8.65
C ARG A 13 -10.03 -3.12 8.35
N GLU A 14 -8.86 -3.08 7.72
CA GLU A 14 -8.13 -4.28 7.32
C GLU A 14 -6.80 -4.40 8.06
N ARG A 15 -6.46 -5.64 8.42
CA ARG A 15 -5.15 -6.00 8.99
C ARG A 15 -3.99 -5.43 8.15
N GLY A 16 -4.14 -5.48 6.83
CA GLY A 16 -3.15 -5.02 5.86
C GLY A 16 -2.81 -3.53 5.94
N GLU A 17 -3.66 -2.68 6.53
CA GLU A 17 -3.42 -1.24 6.60
C GLU A 17 -2.48 -0.89 7.76
N LEU A 18 -2.73 -1.47 8.95
CA LEU A 18 -1.85 -1.29 10.11
C LEU A 18 -0.52 -2.03 9.89
N ASP A 19 -0.58 -3.22 9.30
CA ASP A 19 0.59 -4.02 8.88
C ASP A 19 1.50 -3.27 7.90
N ALA A 20 0.95 -2.42 7.04
CA ALA A 20 1.73 -1.64 6.08
C ALA A 20 2.53 -0.49 6.74
N VAL A 21 2.01 0.07 7.84
CA VAL A 21 2.60 1.25 8.49
C VAL A 21 3.46 0.88 9.70
N LEU A 22 3.10 -0.18 10.43
CA LEU A 22 3.75 -0.60 11.67
C LEU A 22 5.27 -0.84 11.52
N PRO A 23 5.79 -1.55 10.49
CA PRO A 23 7.23 -1.76 10.32
C PRO A 23 8.03 -0.46 10.22
N ASP A 24 7.49 0.53 9.51
CA ASP A 24 8.14 1.82 9.35
C ASP A 24 8.10 2.63 10.64
N LEU A 25 6.99 2.60 11.38
CA LEU A 25 6.90 3.22 12.71
C LEU A 25 7.93 2.64 13.67
N LEU A 26 8.02 1.30 13.74
CA LEU A 26 8.99 0.63 14.58
C LEU A 26 10.43 1.02 14.21
N THR A 27 10.72 1.10 12.90
CA THR A 27 12.06 1.51 12.44
C THR A 27 12.39 2.94 12.89
N GLU A 28 11.46 3.89 12.79
CA GLU A 28 11.68 5.27 13.24
C GLU A 28 11.80 5.39 14.78
N LEU A 29 11.20 4.47 15.53
CA LEU A 29 11.39 4.34 16.98
C LEU A 29 12.74 3.70 17.36
N GLY A 30 13.56 3.32 16.39
CA GLY A 30 14.87 2.69 16.62
C GLY A 30 14.83 1.17 16.77
N PHE A 31 13.71 0.52 16.43
CA PHE A 31 13.66 -0.93 16.36
C PHE A 31 14.34 -1.46 15.10
N THR A 32 14.95 -2.63 15.22
CA THR A 32 15.42 -3.42 14.08
C THR A 32 14.33 -4.41 13.68
N VAL A 33 13.57 -4.08 12.64
CA VAL A 33 12.56 -4.98 12.06
C VAL A 33 13.25 -6.06 11.22
N TYR A 34 13.08 -7.33 11.60
CA TYR A 34 13.70 -8.47 10.91
C TYR A 34 12.68 -9.41 10.26
N SER A 35 11.39 -9.27 10.58
CA SER A 35 10.29 -9.93 9.88
C SER A 35 9.22 -8.90 9.55
N ARG A 36 8.80 -8.85 8.27
CA ARG A 36 7.71 -8.00 7.77
C ARG A 36 6.56 -8.89 7.27
N PRO A 37 5.33 -8.36 7.19
CA PRO A 37 4.18 -9.09 6.67
C PRO A 37 4.44 -9.50 5.21
N ALA A 38 4.37 -10.79 4.91
CA ALA A 38 4.56 -11.33 3.57
C ALA A 38 3.36 -12.20 3.15
N ARG A 39 2.81 -11.95 1.95
CA ARG A 39 1.71 -12.74 1.39
C ARG A 39 2.20 -14.14 0.96
N GLY A 40 1.51 -15.19 1.40
CA GLY A 40 1.72 -16.56 0.92
C GLY A 40 2.66 -17.46 1.74
N THR A 41 3.25 -16.95 2.83
CA THR A 41 4.06 -17.74 3.78
C THR A 41 3.35 -17.87 5.12
N ARG A 42 3.44 -19.03 5.78
CA ARG A 42 2.88 -19.22 7.13
C ARG A 42 3.66 -18.38 8.13
N GLN A 43 2.95 -17.48 8.82
CA GLN A 43 3.53 -16.48 9.73
C GLN A 43 3.45 -16.87 11.22
N TYR A 44 2.82 -18.01 11.55
CA TYR A 44 2.70 -18.54 12.92
C TYR A 44 2.27 -17.47 13.94
N GLY A 45 1.20 -16.75 13.61
CA GLY A 45 0.62 -15.69 14.44
C GLY A 45 1.37 -14.35 14.51
N VAL A 46 2.59 -14.23 13.98
CA VAL A 46 3.38 -12.97 14.00
C VAL A 46 3.34 -12.24 12.67
N ASP A 47 2.79 -11.03 12.67
CA ASP A 47 2.75 -10.17 11.48
C ASP A 47 4.05 -9.39 11.31
N VAL A 48 4.56 -8.84 12.41
CA VAL A 48 5.82 -8.08 12.45
C VAL A 48 6.68 -8.58 13.59
N ALA A 49 7.98 -8.76 13.33
CA ALA A 49 8.95 -9.09 14.38
C ALA A 49 10.10 -8.10 14.36
N ALA A 50 10.40 -7.56 15.54
CA ALA A 50 11.42 -6.54 15.70
C ALA A 50 12.22 -6.72 16.99
N VAL A 51 13.43 -6.17 17.04
CA VAL A 51 14.26 -6.11 18.24
C VAL A 51 14.49 -4.65 18.60
N GLY A 52 14.24 -4.29 19.86
CA GLY A 52 14.46 -2.95 20.37
C GLY A 52 14.31 -2.87 21.88
N ALA A 53 14.50 -1.66 22.42
CA ALA A 53 14.29 -1.40 23.83
C ALA A 53 12.79 -1.20 24.10
N GLY A 54 12.27 -1.90 25.11
CA GLY A 54 10.94 -1.62 25.66
C GLY A 54 10.88 -0.26 26.38
N ARG A 55 9.71 0.11 26.90
CA ARG A 55 9.52 1.36 27.66
C ARG A 55 10.38 1.45 28.93
N ASP A 56 10.75 0.31 29.49
CA ASP A 56 11.66 0.17 30.62
C ASP A 56 13.15 0.19 30.22
N GLY A 57 13.45 0.43 28.94
CA GLY A 57 14.81 0.45 28.40
C GLY A 57 15.41 -0.93 28.17
N VAL A 58 14.70 -2.02 28.47
CA VAL A 58 15.24 -3.37 28.33
C VAL A 58 15.11 -3.84 26.89
N ARG A 59 16.24 -4.24 26.30
CA ARG A 59 16.28 -4.79 24.94
C ARG A 59 15.64 -6.18 24.90
N ARG A 60 14.66 -6.36 24.01
CA ARG A 60 13.92 -7.62 23.88
C ARG A 60 13.45 -7.85 22.44
N VAL A 61 13.03 -9.08 22.14
CA VAL A 61 12.30 -9.42 20.91
C VAL A 61 10.84 -8.99 21.08
N HIS A 62 10.28 -8.25 20.12
CA HIS A 62 8.87 -7.90 20.05
C HIS A 62 8.21 -8.67 18.91
N LEU A 63 7.18 -9.45 19.24
CA LEU A 63 6.38 -10.22 18.29
C LEU A 63 5.00 -9.61 18.21
N PHE A 64 4.72 -8.87 17.14
CA PHE A 64 3.47 -8.16 16.94
C PHE A 64 2.46 -9.07 16.25
N SER A 65 1.31 -9.27 16.89
CA SER A 65 0.13 -9.87 16.29
C SER A 65 -0.92 -8.77 16.14
N VAL A 66 -1.24 -8.46 14.89
CA VAL A 66 -2.03 -7.29 14.48
C VAL A 66 -3.47 -7.68 14.19
N LYS A 67 -4.41 -6.88 14.70
CA LYS A 67 -5.84 -6.92 14.40
C LYS A 67 -6.36 -5.51 14.10
N SER A 68 -7.37 -5.43 13.23
CA SER A 68 -8.06 -4.20 12.89
C SER A 68 -9.14 -3.87 13.93
N GLY A 69 -9.41 -2.57 14.15
CA GLY A 69 -10.51 -2.13 15.00
C GLY A 69 -10.36 -2.43 16.50
N ASP A 70 -11.50 -2.54 17.18
CA ASP A 70 -11.62 -2.94 18.58
C ASP A 70 -11.46 -4.45 18.73
N LEU A 71 -10.90 -4.91 19.85
CA LEU A 71 -10.81 -6.35 20.15
C LEU A 71 -12.06 -6.78 20.91
N ASP A 72 -12.98 -7.45 20.22
CA ASP A 72 -14.23 -7.95 20.76
C ASP A 72 -14.21 -9.48 21.06
N ARG A 73 -15.36 -10.05 21.44
CA ARG A 73 -15.53 -11.50 21.68
C ARG A 73 -15.28 -12.35 20.46
N THR A 74 -15.70 -11.88 19.29
CA THR A 74 -15.55 -12.60 18.03
C THR A 74 -14.11 -12.64 17.59
N ASP A 75 -13.39 -11.53 17.79
CA ASP A 75 -11.98 -11.37 17.43
C ASP A 75 -11.04 -12.02 18.45
N TRP A 76 -11.44 -12.12 19.71
CA TRP A 76 -10.57 -12.72 20.74
C TRP A 76 -10.39 -14.22 20.55
N ASN A 77 -11.47 -14.98 20.53
CA ASN A 77 -11.40 -16.44 20.64
C ASN A 77 -12.62 -17.16 20.02
N THR A 78 -12.80 -17.01 18.71
CA THR A 78 -13.70 -17.87 17.93
C THR A 78 -12.93 -18.90 17.11
N ALA A 79 -13.63 -19.90 16.56
CA ALA A 79 -13.06 -20.94 15.71
C ALA A 79 -12.49 -20.43 14.36
N SER A 80 -12.53 -19.12 14.11
CA SER A 80 -11.89 -18.50 12.96
C SER A 80 -10.36 -18.49 13.15
N PRO A 81 -9.57 -18.88 12.13
CA PRO A 81 -8.12 -18.67 12.11
C PRO A 81 -7.72 -17.19 12.20
N GLN A 82 -8.66 -16.25 12.04
CA GLN A 82 -8.44 -14.82 12.19
C GLN A 82 -8.62 -14.32 13.62
N SER A 83 -9.00 -15.16 14.58
CA SER A 83 -9.03 -14.76 15.99
C SER A 83 -7.62 -14.50 16.52
N LEU A 84 -7.50 -13.62 17.52
CA LEU A 84 -6.23 -13.23 18.11
C LEU A 84 -5.64 -14.37 18.96
N ARG A 85 -6.43 -15.02 19.82
CA ARG A 85 -5.93 -16.07 20.71
C ARG A 85 -5.26 -17.23 19.97
N PRO A 86 -5.84 -17.83 18.91
CA PRO A 86 -5.15 -18.85 18.12
C PRO A 86 -3.82 -18.36 17.53
N SER A 87 -3.75 -17.08 17.14
CA SER A 87 -2.49 -16.48 16.68
C SER A 87 -1.46 -16.44 17.80
N LEU A 88 -1.86 -16.06 19.02
CA LEU A 88 -0.97 -16.06 20.20
C LEU A 88 -0.52 -17.49 20.57
N ASP A 89 -1.41 -18.47 20.44
CA ASP A 89 -1.07 -19.88 20.67
C ASP A 89 -0.03 -20.36 19.63
N GLU A 90 -0.17 -20.02 18.34
CA GLU A 90 0.85 -20.31 17.32
C GLU A 90 2.21 -19.65 17.62
N ILE A 91 2.22 -18.46 18.22
CA ILE A 91 3.46 -17.79 18.61
C ILE A 91 4.19 -18.62 19.67
N LEU A 92 3.46 -19.05 20.70
CA LEU A 92 3.99 -19.85 21.80
C LEU A 92 4.47 -21.22 21.32
N ASP A 93 3.65 -21.91 20.53
CA ASP A 93 3.88 -23.30 20.15
C ASP A 93 4.92 -23.46 19.02
N HIS A 94 5.04 -22.46 18.15
CA HIS A 94 5.83 -22.58 16.92
C HIS A 94 6.81 -21.44 16.70
N TYR A 95 6.36 -20.18 16.77
CA TYR A 95 7.20 -19.06 16.34
C TYR A 95 8.44 -18.92 17.21
N ILE A 96 8.28 -18.93 18.53
CA ILE A 96 9.38 -18.74 19.49
C ILE A 96 10.45 -19.82 19.32
N ALA A 97 10.04 -21.07 19.06
CA ALA A 97 10.95 -22.20 18.94
C ALA A 97 11.69 -22.26 17.59
N SER A 98 11.12 -21.70 16.51
CA SER A 98 11.59 -21.98 15.15
C SER A 98 11.92 -20.77 14.28
N ARG A 99 11.48 -19.56 14.65
CA ARG A 99 11.58 -18.36 13.79
C ARG A 99 12.37 -17.21 14.39
N ILE A 100 12.74 -17.26 15.67
CA ILE A 100 13.63 -16.25 16.26
C ILE A 100 15.06 -16.52 15.77
N PRO A 101 15.74 -15.52 15.15
CA PRO A 101 17.13 -15.66 14.75
C PRO A 101 18.03 -16.04 15.92
N PRO A 102 19.05 -16.91 15.74
CA PRO A 102 19.92 -17.36 16.82
C PRO A 102 20.59 -16.22 17.60
N GLU A 103 20.90 -15.10 16.95
CA GLU A 103 21.48 -13.92 17.59
C GLU A 103 20.57 -13.25 18.62
N TYR A 104 19.27 -13.55 18.61
CA TYR A 104 18.27 -13.02 19.54
C TYR A 104 17.70 -14.10 20.48
N ALA A 105 18.23 -15.31 20.43
CA ALA A 105 17.71 -16.46 21.16
C ALA A 105 17.80 -16.34 22.69
N GLU A 106 18.64 -15.45 23.22
CA GLU A 106 18.77 -15.23 24.68
C GLU A 106 18.00 -14.00 25.16
N LEU A 107 17.42 -13.21 24.25
CA LEU A 107 16.69 -12.01 24.63
C LEU A 107 15.32 -12.36 25.25
N PRO A 108 14.84 -11.55 26.21
CA PRO A 108 13.43 -11.60 26.63
C PRO A 108 12.50 -11.41 25.43
N ILE A 109 11.27 -11.88 25.56
CA ILE A 109 10.25 -11.81 24.51
C ILE A 109 9.06 -11.01 25.04
N ALA A 110 8.62 -10.03 24.26
CA ALA A 110 7.34 -9.37 24.43
C ALA A 110 6.42 -9.77 23.27
N ILE A 111 5.28 -10.38 23.59
CA ILE A 111 4.21 -10.65 22.63
C ILE A 111 3.28 -9.44 22.66
N CYS A 112 3.19 -8.74 21.53
CA CYS A 112 2.49 -7.47 21.41
C CYS A 112 1.14 -7.67 20.73
N LEU A 113 0.06 -7.57 21.52
CA LEU A 113 -1.31 -7.54 21.00
C LEU A 113 -1.55 -6.16 20.42
N THR A 114 -1.66 -6.07 19.10
CA THR A 114 -1.63 -4.78 18.38
C THR A 114 -2.94 -4.56 17.66
N PHE A 115 -3.65 -3.48 17.99
CA PHE A 115 -4.93 -3.17 17.37
C PHE A 115 -5.21 -1.67 17.37
N GLY A 116 -5.94 -1.23 16.34
CA GLY A 116 -6.20 0.19 16.09
C GLY A 116 -7.19 0.83 17.08
N GLY A 117 -8.06 0.02 17.69
CA GLY A 117 -9.07 0.42 18.66
C GLY A 117 -8.67 0.12 20.11
N ALA A 118 -9.65 -0.23 20.93
CA ALA A 118 -9.52 -0.66 22.33
C ALA A 118 -9.94 -2.12 22.50
N ILE A 119 -9.61 -2.72 23.66
CA ILE A 119 -10.19 -4.02 24.02
C ILE A 119 -11.54 -3.76 24.69
N ASP A 120 -12.57 -4.41 24.17
CA ASP A 120 -13.91 -4.37 24.73
C ASP A 120 -13.94 -4.90 26.16
N GLU A 121 -14.74 -4.24 27.00
CA GLU A 121 -14.88 -4.61 28.42
C GLU A 121 -15.34 -6.08 28.57
N GLN A 122 -16.12 -6.58 27.62
CA GLN A 122 -16.64 -7.95 27.62
C GLN A 122 -15.57 -9.03 27.49
N VAL A 123 -14.40 -8.72 26.92
CA VAL A 123 -13.26 -9.65 26.75
C VAL A 123 -12.04 -9.27 27.59
N ARG A 124 -12.03 -8.08 28.19
CA ARG A 124 -10.92 -7.58 29.00
C ARG A 124 -10.41 -8.59 30.05
N ALA A 125 -11.33 -9.22 30.78
CA ALA A 125 -11.00 -10.21 31.80
C ALA A 125 -10.37 -11.48 31.19
N GLU A 126 -10.86 -11.93 30.04
CA GLU A 126 -10.35 -13.11 29.35
C GLU A 126 -8.93 -12.88 28.80
N VAL A 127 -8.72 -11.72 28.16
CA VAL A 127 -7.40 -11.30 27.65
C VAL A 127 -6.39 -11.18 28.78
N THR A 128 -6.75 -10.48 29.85
CA THR A 128 -5.87 -10.29 31.03
C THR A 128 -5.53 -11.63 31.67
N GLY A 129 -6.52 -12.52 31.81
CA GLY A 129 -6.32 -13.87 32.32
C GLY A 129 -5.39 -14.70 31.42
N TYR A 130 -5.52 -14.60 30.10
CA TYR A 130 -4.63 -15.29 29.16
C TYR A 130 -3.19 -14.77 29.24
N MET A 131 -2.99 -13.45 29.22
CA MET A 131 -1.66 -12.83 29.34
C MET A 131 -0.98 -13.25 30.65
N SER A 132 -1.72 -13.23 31.76
CA SER A 132 -1.20 -13.59 33.07
C SER A 132 -0.77 -15.06 33.16
N ARG A 133 -1.58 -15.99 32.60
CA ARG A 133 -1.27 -17.43 32.61
C ARG A 133 -0.06 -17.81 31.76
N ASN A 134 0.16 -17.10 30.66
CA ASN A 134 1.22 -17.41 29.71
C ASN A 134 2.49 -16.54 29.90
N THR A 135 2.46 -15.58 30.83
CA THR A 135 3.64 -14.81 31.22
C THR A 135 4.62 -15.72 31.97
N THR A 136 5.89 -15.67 31.59
CA THR A 136 6.97 -16.45 32.21
C THR A 136 8.17 -15.52 32.50
N GLY A 137 9.25 -16.05 33.08
CA GLY A 137 10.48 -15.26 33.25
C GLY A 137 11.08 -14.75 31.94
N ARG A 138 10.76 -15.38 30.81
CA ARG A 138 11.25 -15.02 29.47
C ARG A 138 10.20 -14.31 28.61
N ILE A 139 8.92 -14.64 28.78
CA ILE A 139 7.82 -14.16 27.93
C ILE A 139 6.97 -13.19 28.73
N SER A 140 6.77 -12.01 28.16
CA SER A 140 5.88 -10.96 28.66
C SER A 140 4.88 -10.58 27.56
N TYR A 141 3.81 -9.90 27.95
CA TYR A 141 2.80 -9.42 27.01
C TYR A 141 2.66 -7.91 27.09
N GLU A 142 2.42 -7.28 25.94
CA GLU A 142 2.22 -5.84 25.84
C GLU A 142 0.95 -5.52 25.03
N GLU A 143 0.15 -4.60 25.53
CA GLU A 143 -0.98 -4.03 24.79
C GLU A 143 -0.49 -2.85 23.93
N TRP A 144 -0.72 -2.92 22.63
CA TRP A 144 -0.48 -1.89 21.62
C TRP A 144 -1.81 -1.46 20.99
N ASN A 145 -2.62 -0.77 21.80
CA ASN A 145 -3.91 -0.22 21.39
C ASN A 145 -3.78 1.10 20.60
N GLY A 146 -4.90 1.60 20.08
CA GLY A 146 -4.95 2.83 19.28
C GLY A 146 -4.36 4.06 19.97
N ASP A 147 -4.59 4.22 21.28
CA ASP A 147 -4.03 5.33 22.04
C ASP A 147 -2.50 5.25 22.13
N ARG A 148 -1.96 4.06 22.43
CA ARG A 148 -0.51 3.83 22.47
C ARG A 148 0.14 4.00 21.11
N LEU A 149 -0.48 3.47 20.05
CA LEU A 149 0.00 3.62 18.68
C LEU A 149 -0.01 5.10 18.26
N ALA A 150 -1.05 5.85 18.63
CA ALA A 150 -1.11 7.29 18.34
C ALA A 150 0.02 8.08 19.01
N ASP A 151 0.34 7.75 20.27
CA ASP A 151 1.49 8.34 20.98
C ASP A 151 2.80 7.99 20.28
N VAL A 152 2.99 6.73 19.93
CA VAL A 152 4.17 6.25 19.18
C VAL A 152 4.35 6.99 17.85
N ILE A 153 3.27 7.18 17.09
CA ILE A 153 3.30 7.90 15.81
C ILE A 153 3.68 9.37 16.03
N LEU A 154 3.13 10.01 17.06
CA LEU A 154 3.40 11.41 17.39
C LEU A 154 4.82 11.64 17.90
N ASP A 155 5.34 10.74 18.72
CA ASP A 155 6.67 10.86 19.35
C ASP A 155 7.77 10.37 18.40
N GLY A 156 7.44 9.49 17.47
CA GLY A 156 8.32 8.98 16.42
C GLY A 156 8.25 9.81 15.14
N ILE A 157 7.53 9.30 14.14
CA ILE A 157 7.59 9.81 12.77
C ILE A 157 6.96 11.20 12.59
N LEU A 158 5.99 11.57 13.43
CA LEU A 158 5.33 12.89 13.41
C LEU A 158 5.83 13.84 14.50
N ARG A 159 6.98 13.56 15.11
CA ARG A 159 7.58 14.41 16.15
C ARG A 159 7.91 15.80 15.63
N GLU A 160 8.01 16.77 16.53
CA GLU A 160 8.06 18.18 16.13
C GLU A 160 9.30 18.52 15.29
N GLY A 161 10.40 17.81 15.53
CA GLY A 161 11.62 17.93 14.73
C GLY A 161 11.51 17.38 13.30
N LEU A 162 10.58 16.46 13.02
CA LEU A 162 10.36 15.91 11.67
C LEU A 162 9.17 16.57 10.97
N LEU A 163 8.10 16.88 11.71
CA LEU A 163 6.90 17.50 11.20
C LEU A 163 6.51 18.70 12.09
N PRO A 164 6.98 19.91 11.79
CA PRO A 164 6.64 21.12 12.55
C PRO A 164 5.13 21.38 12.58
N ALA A 165 4.68 22.19 13.54
CA ALA A 165 3.26 22.50 13.75
C ALA A 165 2.54 23.00 12.48
N ALA A 166 3.22 23.78 11.63
CA ALA A 166 2.67 24.25 10.35
C ALA A 166 2.37 23.09 9.37
N LEU A 167 3.27 22.12 9.26
CA LEU A 167 3.09 20.97 8.36
C LEU A 167 2.04 19.99 8.90
N ARG A 168 1.98 19.80 10.22
CA ARG A 168 0.87 19.10 10.90
C ARG A 168 -0.47 19.77 10.58
N SER A 169 -0.52 21.10 10.58
CA SER A 169 -1.75 21.83 10.21
C SER A 169 -2.17 21.53 8.78
N HIS A 170 -1.22 21.48 7.83
CA HIS A 170 -1.51 21.09 6.45
C HIS A 170 -2.02 19.64 6.33
N LEU A 171 -1.38 18.68 6.99
CA LEU A 171 -1.85 17.28 7.01
C LEU A 171 -3.28 17.15 7.55
N ARG A 172 -3.57 17.82 8.67
CA ARG A 172 -4.92 17.80 9.25
C ARG A 172 -5.94 18.39 8.28
N LYS A 173 -5.62 19.52 7.66
CA LYS A 173 -6.55 20.17 6.72
C LYS A 173 -6.71 19.35 5.44
N SER A 174 -5.68 18.67 4.94
CA SER A 174 -5.83 17.79 3.78
C SER A 174 -6.73 16.60 4.07
N ALA A 175 -6.63 16.01 5.27
CA ALA A 175 -7.52 14.92 5.68
C ALA A 175 -8.96 15.40 5.96
N ALA A 176 -9.14 16.58 6.56
CA ALA A 176 -10.46 17.12 6.87
C ALA A 176 -11.23 17.62 5.63
N MET A 177 -10.53 17.98 4.55
CA MET A 177 -11.14 18.55 3.34
C MET A 177 -11.27 17.53 2.21
N VAL A 178 -11.18 16.22 2.48
CA VAL A 178 -11.19 15.16 1.44
C VAL A 178 -12.44 15.18 0.55
N GLU A 179 -13.57 15.68 1.06
CA GLU A 179 -14.81 15.88 0.30
C GLU A 179 -14.71 17.01 -0.73
N GLU A 180 -13.73 17.91 -0.58
CA GLU A 180 -13.37 19.00 -1.49
C GLU A 180 -11.95 18.75 -2.05
N PRO A 181 -11.80 17.87 -3.07
CA PRO A 181 -10.50 17.32 -3.44
C PRO A 181 -9.43 18.37 -3.77
N ASP A 182 -9.80 19.48 -4.40
CA ASP A 182 -8.84 20.52 -4.76
C ASP A 182 -8.29 21.28 -3.54
N ILE A 183 -9.11 21.50 -2.50
CA ILE A 183 -8.66 22.13 -1.24
C ILE A 183 -7.77 21.14 -0.47
N ALA A 184 -8.18 19.88 -0.40
CA ALA A 184 -7.39 18.82 0.21
C ALA A 184 -6.01 18.69 -0.45
N LEU A 185 -5.96 18.71 -1.78
CA LEU A 185 -4.74 18.61 -2.57
C LEU A 185 -3.85 19.85 -2.48
N ASP A 186 -4.40 21.06 -2.32
CA ASP A 186 -3.58 22.25 -2.07
C ASP A 186 -2.83 22.10 -0.74
N HIS A 187 -3.52 21.71 0.33
CA HIS A 187 -2.89 21.50 1.63
C HIS A 187 -1.89 20.34 1.61
N PHE A 188 -2.25 19.21 0.99
CA PHE A 188 -1.34 18.08 0.86
C PHE A 188 -0.13 18.44 -0.01
N GLY A 189 -0.31 19.21 -1.08
CA GLY A 189 0.77 19.66 -1.96
C GLY A 189 1.73 20.64 -1.29
N ARG A 190 1.27 21.45 -0.32
CA ARG A 190 2.15 22.28 0.53
C ARG A 190 2.96 21.41 1.49
N LEU A 191 2.34 20.39 2.07
CA LEU A 191 3.03 19.40 2.89
C LEU A 191 4.10 18.65 2.09
N MET A 192 3.76 18.14 0.89
CA MET A 192 4.71 17.42 0.03
C MET A 192 5.91 18.27 -0.35
N ARG A 193 5.70 19.51 -0.78
CA ARG A 193 6.80 20.45 -1.08
C ARG A 193 7.73 20.64 0.10
N ALA A 194 7.18 20.88 1.29
CA ALA A 194 8.00 21.05 2.49
C ALA A 194 8.82 19.81 2.85
N LEU A 195 8.31 18.61 2.53
CA LEU A 195 9.00 17.34 2.79
C LEU A 195 9.99 16.96 1.69
N ALA A 196 9.73 17.31 0.42
CA ALA A 196 10.47 16.84 -0.75
C ALA A 196 11.46 17.88 -1.32
N ASP A 197 11.16 19.19 -1.24
CA ASP A 197 11.97 20.25 -1.86
C ASP A 197 13.33 20.46 -1.16
N ALA A 198 13.47 19.99 0.08
CA ALA A 198 14.72 19.98 0.84
C ALA A 198 15.13 18.53 1.18
N PRO A 199 15.72 17.77 0.22
CA PRO A 199 16.17 16.42 0.47
C PRO A 199 17.21 16.37 1.59
N GLY A 200 17.07 15.43 2.51
CA GLY A 200 18.03 15.21 3.58
C GLY A 200 19.45 14.96 3.06
N ALA A 201 20.45 15.44 3.80
CA ALA A 201 21.86 15.29 3.42
C ALA A 201 22.30 13.82 3.34
N THR A 202 21.74 12.95 4.18
CA THR A 202 22.10 11.53 4.25
C THR A 202 20.97 10.63 3.69
N PRO A 203 21.30 9.43 3.19
CA PRO A 203 20.28 8.47 2.74
C PRO A 203 19.26 8.12 3.82
N ALA A 204 19.70 8.04 5.07
CA ALA A 204 18.81 7.74 6.21
C ALA A 204 17.75 8.83 6.42
N VAL A 205 18.13 10.11 6.29
CA VAL A 205 17.17 11.23 6.42
C VAL A 205 16.19 11.24 5.26
N ARG A 206 16.65 11.00 4.03
CA ARG A 206 15.76 10.90 2.85
C ARG A 206 14.79 9.73 2.95
N LEU A 207 15.25 8.59 3.48
CA LEU A 207 14.39 7.44 3.74
C LEU A 207 13.30 7.76 4.77
N SER A 208 13.65 8.45 5.87
CA SER A 208 12.69 8.93 6.87
C SER A 208 11.67 9.90 6.26
N GLN A 209 12.10 10.83 5.39
CA GLN A 209 11.20 11.71 4.63
C GLN A 209 10.22 10.93 3.75
N ALA A 210 10.70 9.91 3.04
CA ALA A 210 9.86 9.06 2.19
C ALA A 210 8.81 8.26 3.00
N ARG A 211 9.21 7.68 4.14
CA ARG A 211 8.28 7.02 5.07
C ARG A 211 7.23 7.98 5.61
N LEU A 212 7.64 9.19 5.97
CA LEU A 212 6.74 10.23 6.45
C LEU A 212 5.70 10.60 5.37
N ILE A 213 6.12 10.73 4.10
CA ILE A 213 5.20 10.95 2.98
C ILE A 213 4.19 9.80 2.85
N ASN A 214 4.65 8.55 2.92
CA ASN A 214 3.81 7.36 2.85
C ASN A 214 2.72 7.36 3.94
N ILE A 215 3.10 7.66 5.19
CA ILE A 215 2.17 7.73 6.32
C ILE A 215 1.17 8.90 6.16
N CYS A 216 1.63 10.06 5.70
CA CYS A 216 0.75 11.20 5.44
C CYS A 216 -0.32 10.86 4.39
N LEU A 217 0.06 10.10 3.36
CA LEU A 217 -0.89 9.63 2.34
C LEU A 217 -1.86 8.59 2.90
N TRP A 218 -1.40 7.64 3.71
CA TRP A 218 -2.25 6.67 4.41
C TRP A 218 -3.32 7.37 5.26
N ILE A 219 -2.93 8.36 6.06
CA ILE A 219 -3.87 9.15 6.87
C ILE A 219 -4.91 9.80 5.97
N MET A 220 -4.49 10.45 4.88
CA MET A 220 -5.43 11.08 3.94
C MET A 220 -6.40 10.07 3.32
N PHE A 221 -5.91 8.89 2.94
CA PHE A 221 -6.72 7.85 2.30
C PHE A 221 -7.80 7.30 3.23
N VAL A 222 -7.46 7.04 4.49
CA VAL A 222 -8.42 6.47 5.44
C VAL A 222 -9.59 7.44 5.69
N TRP A 223 -9.30 8.72 5.92
CA TRP A 223 -10.34 9.75 6.06
C TRP A 223 -11.21 9.89 4.81
N ALA A 224 -10.59 9.87 3.63
CA ALA A 224 -11.28 9.91 2.35
C ALA A 224 -12.20 8.70 2.13
N ARG A 225 -11.80 7.51 2.60
CA ARG A 225 -12.62 6.31 2.53
C ARG A 225 -13.83 6.40 3.47
N GLU A 226 -13.66 6.94 4.67
CA GLU A 226 -14.77 7.20 5.60
C GLU A 226 -15.76 8.22 5.03
N ALA A 227 -15.25 9.29 4.42
CA ALA A 227 -16.05 10.27 3.71
C ALA A 227 -16.64 9.76 2.38
N ASN A 228 -16.36 8.50 2.02
CA ASN A 228 -16.79 7.86 0.77
C ASN A 228 -16.36 8.64 -0.51
N ASN A 229 -15.27 9.41 -0.44
CA ASN A 229 -14.72 10.19 -1.54
C ASN A 229 -13.19 10.07 -1.58
N VAL A 230 -12.69 9.15 -2.41
CA VAL A 230 -11.26 8.82 -2.52
C VAL A 230 -10.56 9.49 -3.71
N GLU A 231 -11.19 10.49 -4.34
CA GLU A 231 -10.58 11.21 -5.46
C GLU A 231 -9.32 11.99 -5.03
N ALA A 232 -9.38 12.62 -3.86
CA ALA A 232 -8.27 13.39 -3.30
C ALA A 232 -7.02 12.53 -3.03
N PRO A 233 -7.09 11.42 -2.26
CA PRO A 233 -5.93 10.55 -2.05
C PRO A 233 -5.44 9.87 -3.33
N TYR A 234 -6.30 9.60 -4.32
CA TYR A 234 -5.86 9.05 -5.60
C TYR A 234 -4.88 10.01 -6.29
N ARG A 235 -5.28 11.27 -6.49
CA ARG A 235 -4.41 12.30 -7.09
C ARG A 235 -3.19 12.61 -6.22
N ALA A 236 -3.37 12.59 -4.89
CA ALA A 236 -2.27 12.80 -3.95
C ALA A 236 -1.22 11.69 -4.04
N SER A 237 -1.64 10.44 -4.26
CA SER A 237 -0.75 9.28 -4.36
C SER A 237 0.12 9.31 -5.59
N GLU A 238 -0.40 9.74 -6.74
CA GLU A 238 0.39 9.93 -7.96
C GLU A 238 1.53 10.94 -7.72
N ARG A 239 1.19 12.07 -7.09
CA ARG A 239 2.19 13.07 -6.73
C ARG A 239 3.19 12.53 -5.71
N ALA A 240 2.72 11.94 -4.61
CA ALA A 240 3.59 11.39 -3.57
C ALA A 240 4.60 10.39 -4.15
N TYR A 241 4.15 9.55 -5.09
CA TYR A 241 5.01 8.59 -5.78
C TYR A 241 6.15 9.25 -6.54
N LEU A 242 5.85 10.32 -7.29
CA LEU A 242 6.85 11.08 -8.04
C LEU A 242 7.83 11.81 -7.12
N GLU A 243 7.35 12.41 -6.03
CA GLU A 243 8.19 13.12 -5.05
C GLU A 243 9.13 12.15 -4.33
N VAL A 244 8.63 10.98 -3.90
CA VAL A 244 9.45 9.94 -3.24
C VAL A 244 10.45 9.33 -4.22
N TRP A 245 10.07 9.09 -5.47
CA TRP A 245 11.01 8.69 -6.51
C TRP A 245 12.12 9.74 -6.68
N HIS A 246 11.76 11.02 -6.74
CA HIS A 246 12.74 12.10 -6.85
C HIS A 246 13.71 12.13 -5.67
N LEU A 247 13.21 11.92 -4.44
CA LEU A 247 14.01 11.84 -3.22
C LEU A 247 14.98 10.66 -3.21
N LEU A 248 14.54 9.48 -3.66
CA LEU A 248 15.25 8.22 -3.44
C LEU A 248 15.98 7.65 -4.66
N LYS A 249 15.74 8.14 -5.88
CA LYS A 249 16.33 7.60 -7.12
C LYS A 249 17.85 7.42 -7.06
N GLY A 250 18.56 8.35 -6.40
CA GLY A 250 20.02 8.30 -6.25
C GLY A 250 20.50 7.28 -5.22
N ASP A 251 19.65 6.91 -4.26
CA ASP A 251 19.93 5.91 -3.23
C ASP A 251 19.61 4.50 -3.73
N VAL A 252 18.52 4.35 -4.49
CA VAL A 252 18.13 3.07 -5.12
C VAL A 252 19.12 2.61 -6.17
N ALA A 253 19.77 3.54 -6.89
CA ALA A 253 20.77 3.21 -7.90
C ALA A 253 22.07 2.61 -7.31
N ARG A 254 22.24 2.64 -5.99
CA ARG A 254 23.40 2.07 -5.28
C ARG A 254 23.13 0.62 -4.90
N SER A 255 24.17 -0.10 -4.49
CA SER A 255 24.02 -1.44 -3.90
C SER A 255 24.09 -1.38 -2.37
N GLY A 256 23.42 -2.32 -1.71
CA GLY A 256 23.47 -2.52 -0.26
C GLY A 256 22.17 -2.16 0.48
N LYS A 257 22.21 -2.29 1.81
CA LYS A 257 21.01 -2.20 2.69
C LYS A 257 20.21 -0.90 2.54
N ALA A 258 20.88 0.22 2.28
CA ALA A 258 20.21 1.50 2.10
C ALA A 258 19.39 1.56 0.80
N ALA A 259 19.89 0.94 -0.27
CA ALA A 259 19.19 0.84 -1.54
C ALA A 259 18.00 -0.12 -1.45
N GLU A 260 18.16 -1.24 -0.75
CA GLU A 260 17.07 -2.18 -0.46
C GLU A 260 15.94 -1.50 0.33
N ALA A 261 16.28 -0.76 1.39
CA ALA A 261 15.31 -0.04 2.20
C ALA A 261 14.60 1.07 1.40
N ALA A 262 15.32 1.80 0.53
CA ALA A 262 14.73 2.79 -0.35
C ALA A 262 13.77 2.17 -1.37
N GLY A 263 14.17 1.05 -1.99
CA GLY A 263 13.31 0.30 -2.91
C GLY A 263 12.04 -0.24 -2.23
N LEU A 264 12.16 -0.66 -0.98
CA LEU A 264 11.02 -1.14 -0.19
C LEU A 264 9.97 -0.05 0.04
N VAL A 265 10.37 1.15 0.46
CA VAL A 265 9.45 2.27 0.69
C VAL A 265 8.77 2.71 -0.60
N ILE A 266 9.48 2.69 -1.73
CA ILE A 266 8.87 2.97 -3.05
C ILE A 266 7.82 1.91 -3.38
N ASN A 267 8.12 0.63 -3.11
CA ASN A 267 7.16 -0.44 -3.33
C ASN A 267 5.93 -0.31 -2.43
N GLU A 268 6.11 0.02 -1.15
CA GLU A 268 5.01 0.25 -0.20
C GLU A 268 4.10 1.39 -0.65
N LEU A 269 4.68 2.48 -1.19
CA LEU A 269 3.92 3.59 -1.74
C LEU A 269 3.17 3.21 -3.03
N ALA A 270 3.77 2.36 -3.88
CA ALA A 270 3.08 1.82 -5.05
C ALA A 270 1.89 0.93 -4.64
N GLU A 271 2.07 0.06 -3.65
CA GLU A 271 1.00 -0.76 -3.12
C GLU A 271 -0.12 0.08 -2.51
N LEU A 272 0.20 1.15 -1.77
CA LEU A 272 -0.80 2.11 -1.30
C LEU A 272 -1.55 2.78 -2.47
N HIS A 273 -0.86 3.23 -3.52
CA HIS A 273 -1.52 3.75 -4.72
C HIS A 273 -2.50 2.72 -5.33
N PHE A 274 -2.12 1.44 -5.35
CA PHE A 274 -2.98 0.37 -5.84
C PHE A 274 -4.18 0.10 -4.92
N THR A 275 -4.01 0.17 -3.60
CA THR A 275 -5.13 0.07 -2.66
C THR A 275 -6.12 1.23 -2.83
N ILE A 276 -5.61 2.46 -3.01
CA ILE A 276 -6.45 3.63 -3.29
C ILE A 276 -7.17 3.45 -4.64
N TRP A 277 -6.47 2.92 -5.65
CA TRP A 277 -7.07 2.62 -6.94
C TRP A 277 -8.17 1.55 -6.81
N ASP A 278 -7.95 0.48 -6.04
CA ASP A 278 -8.93 -0.59 -5.84
C ASP A 278 -10.21 -0.03 -5.18
N GLU A 279 -10.07 0.81 -4.15
CA GLU A 279 -11.20 1.48 -3.49
C GLU A 279 -11.92 2.47 -4.43
N LEU A 280 -11.20 3.18 -5.29
CA LEU A 280 -11.82 4.12 -6.24
C LEU A 280 -12.51 3.37 -7.40
N PHE A 281 -11.83 2.42 -8.02
CA PHE A 281 -12.27 1.76 -9.24
C PHE A 281 -13.11 0.52 -8.97
N GLU A 282 -12.56 -0.48 -8.26
CA GLU A 282 -13.26 -1.76 -8.06
C GLU A 282 -14.53 -1.57 -7.23
N THR A 283 -14.46 -0.75 -6.17
CA THR A 283 -15.61 -0.53 -5.27
C THR A 283 -16.62 0.47 -5.83
N LYS A 284 -16.17 1.58 -6.45
CA LYS A 284 -17.09 2.72 -6.76
C LYS A 284 -17.39 2.92 -8.25
N ILE A 285 -16.46 2.64 -9.16
CA ILE A 285 -16.62 2.99 -10.59
C ILE A 285 -16.99 1.78 -11.45
N LEU A 286 -16.20 0.71 -11.37
CA LEU A 286 -16.34 -0.48 -12.21
C LEU A 286 -17.68 -1.23 -12.05
N PRO A 287 -18.35 -1.23 -10.88
CA PRO A 287 -19.69 -1.81 -10.75
C PRO A 287 -20.75 -1.14 -11.63
N HIS A 288 -20.48 0.06 -12.15
CA HIS A 288 -21.39 0.83 -13.00
C HIS A 288 -20.93 0.90 -14.47
N ALA A 289 -19.82 0.24 -14.83
CA ALA A 289 -19.23 0.33 -16.16
C ALA A 289 -20.10 -0.31 -17.27
N ASP A 290 -20.90 -1.33 -16.95
CA ASP A 290 -21.79 -2.02 -17.87
C ASP A 290 -23.17 -1.36 -18.01
N VAL A 291 -23.50 -0.41 -17.13
CA VAL A 291 -24.76 0.33 -17.19
C VAL A 291 -24.63 1.49 -18.18
N ARG A 292 -25.52 1.49 -19.17
CA ARG A 292 -25.56 2.52 -20.21
C ARG A 292 -25.70 3.92 -19.59
N HIS A 293 -24.82 4.83 -19.98
CA HIS A 293 -24.77 6.23 -19.54
C HIS A 293 -24.48 6.50 -18.05
N ALA A 294 -24.39 5.49 -17.17
CA ALA A 294 -24.23 5.69 -15.73
C ALA A 294 -23.02 6.57 -15.37
N LEU A 295 -21.85 6.25 -15.93
CA LEU A 295 -20.63 7.03 -15.67
C LEU A 295 -20.68 8.44 -16.28
N SER A 296 -21.25 8.59 -17.48
CA SER A 296 -21.38 9.91 -18.11
C SER A 296 -22.36 10.83 -17.39
N SER A 297 -23.45 10.29 -16.84
CA SER A 297 -24.40 11.07 -16.03
C SER A 297 -23.83 11.42 -14.66
N ALA A 298 -23.00 10.55 -14.07
CA ALA A 298 -22.39 10.77 -12.78
C ALA A 298 -21.37 11.93 -12.77
N VAL A 299 -20.86 12.37 -13.93
CA VAL A 299 -20.00 13.56 -14.01
C VAL A 299 -20.74 14.82 -13.56
N GLY A 300 -22.07 14.86 -13.67
CA GLY A 300 -22.88 15.98 -13.17
C GLY A 300 -22.69 17.30 -13.93
N SER A 301 -21.97 17.32 -15.05
CA SER A 301 -21.81 18.50 -15.90
C SER A 301 -22.79 18.52 -17.07
N HIS A 302 -23.33 19.69 -17.37
CA HIS A 302 -24.14 19.95 -18.56
C HIS A 302 -23.29 20.13 -19.82
N ALA A 303 -21.98 20.34 -19.68
CA ALA A 303 -21.07 20.51 -20.82
C ALA A 303 -20.52 19.16 -21.29
N ALA A 304 -20.71 18.87 -22.58
CA ALA A 304 -20.20 17.64 -23.19
C ALA A 304 -18.67 17.55 -23.17
N LEU A 305 -17.96 18.69 -23.07
CA LEU A 305 -16.51 18.71 -22.93
C LEU A 305 -16.08 18.11 -21.59
N ASP A 306 -16.65 18.58 -20.49
CA ASP A 306 -16.33 18.12 -19.13
C ASP A 306 -16.60 16.62 -18.97
N VAL A 307 -17.75 16.15 -19.49
CA VAL A 307 -18.11 14.73 -19.51
C VAL A 307 -17.04 13.92 -20.26
N ASN A 308 -16.60 14.39 -21.42
CA ASN A 308 -15.58 13.69 -22.19
C ASN A 308 -14.23 13.69 -21.48
N LEU A 309 -13.79 14.83 -20.92
CA LEU A 309 -12.52 14.92 -20.21
C LEU A 309 -12.51 13.97 -19.01
N LYS A 310 -13.59 13.91 -18.23
CA LYS A 310 -13.67 12.98 -17.09
C LYS A 310 -13.67 11.52 -17.53
N LEU A 311 -14.38 11.18 -18.60
CA LEU A 311 -14.37 9.81 -19.13
C LEU A 311 -12.99 9.39 -19.67
N PHE A 312 -12.27 10.29 -20.36
CA PHE A 312 -10.90 10.02 -20.80
C PHE A 312 -9.95 9.85 -19.61
N GLU A 313 -10.10 10.66 -18.57
CA GLU A 313 -9.34 10.51 -17.33
C GLU A 313 -9.59 9.13 -16.70
N LEU A 314 -10.86 8.71 -16.57
CA LEU A 314 -11.21 7.39 -16.02
C LEU A 314 -10.60 6.24 -16.83
N VAL A 315 -10.68 6.31 -18.17
CA VAL A 315 -10.08 5.30 -19.05
C VAL A 315 -8.56 5.30 -18.92
N GLY A 316 -7.92 6.47 -18.82
CA GLY A 316 -6.48 6.59 -18.62
C GLY A 316 -6.02 5.95 -17.30
N ARG A 317 -6.70 6.26 -16.20
CA ARG A 317 -6.43 5.67 -14.87
C ARG A 317 -6.64 4.15 -14.84
N LEU A 318 -7.66 3.65 -15.54
CA LEU A 318 -7.90 2.21 -15.71
C LEU A 318 -6.79 1.54 -16.52
N ALA A 319 -6.37 2.16 -17.63
CA ALA A 319 -5.30 1.66 -18.47
C ALA A 319 -3.95 1.62 -17.73
N LEU A 320 -3.63 2.65 -16.94
CA LEU A 320 -2.43 2.68 -16.10
C LEU A 320 -2.38 1.49 -15.13
N ARG A 321 -3.49 1.15 -14.48
CA ARG A 321 -3.54 -0.04 -13.61
C ARG A 321 -3.28 -1.33 -14.39
N GLY A 322 -3.87 -1.47 -15.57
CA GLY A 322 -3.62 -2.61 -16.46
C GLY A 322 -2.13 -2.73 -16.83
N LEU A 323 -1.49 -1.62 -17.18
CA LEU A 323 -0.05 -1.59 -17.49
C LEU A 323 0.82 -1.99 -16.29
N TRP A 324 0.47 -1.57 -15.09
CA TRP A 324 1.14 -2.01 -13.86
C TRP A 324 1.06 -3.52 -13.64
N LEU A 325 -0.11 -4.12 -13.86
CA LEU A 325 -0.29 -5.58 -13.74
C LEU A 325 0.54 -6.32 -14.80
N VAL A 326 0.55 -5.83 -16.05
CA VAL A 326 1.41 -6.39 -17.12
C VAL A 326 2.89 -6.29 -16.73
N TRP A 327 3.31 -5.14 -16.18
CA TRP A 327 4.68 -4.94 -15.74
C TRP A 327 5.07 -5.87 -14.58
N GLN A 328 4.17 -6.15 -13.63
CA GLN A 328 4.43 -7.11 -12.55
C GLN A 328 4.69 -8.52 -13.08
N LEU A 329 4.09 -8.88 -14.21
CA LEU A 329 4.28 -10.16 -14.90
C LEU A 329 5.45 -10.15 -15.90
N ALA A 330 6.02 -8.99 -16.19
CA ALA A 330 7.09 -8.86 -17.17
C ALA A 330 8.39 -9.48 -16.64
N PRO A 331 9.11 -10.27 -17.47
CA PRO A 331 10.42 -10.79 -17.08
C PRO A 331 11.49 -9.67 -17.02
N PRO A 332 12.65 -9.95 -16.40
CA PRO A 332 13.69 -8.94 -16.15
C PRO A 332 14.28 -8.27 -17.40
N TYR A 333 14.15 -8.92 -18.56
CA TYR A 333 14.64 -8.44 -19.86
C TYR A 333 13.60 -7.63 -20.64
N GLY A 334 12.45 -7.35 -20.04
CA GLY A 334 11.42 -6.48 -20.61
C GLY A 334 10.05 -7.16 -20.75
N PRO A 335 9.04 -6.40 -21.18
CA PRO A 335 7.68 -6.92 -21.35
C PRO A 335 7.64 -8.02 -22.40
N VAL A 336 6.95 -9.12 -22.08
CA VAL A 336 6.70 -10.25 -22.98
C VAL A 336 5.20 -10.40 -23.16
N VAL A 337 4.78 -10.87 -24.33
CA VAL A 337 3.38 -11.22 -24.57
C VAL A 337 2.98 -12.36 -23.65
N LEU A 338 2.05 -12.11 -22.74
CA LEU A 338 1.53 -13.08 -21.78
C LEU A 338 0.58 -14.08 -22.48
N GLY A 339 1.15 -14.95 -23.33
CA GLY A 339 0.42 -16.03 -24.00
C GLY A 339 0.41 -17.33 -23.19
N SER A 340 -0.49 -18.24 -23.56
CA SER A 340 -0.63 -19.57 -22.95
C SER A 340 0.69 -20.34 -22.87
N GLU A 341 1.54 -20.21 -23.89
CA GLU A 341 2.85 -20.84 -23.97
C GLU A 341 3.81 -20.32 -22.89
N HIS A 342 3.85 -18.99 -22.64
CA HIS A 342 4.70 -18.42 -21.61
C HIS A 342 4.22 -18.81 -20.20
N LEU A 343 2.91 -18.82 -19.97
CA LEU A 343 2.33 -19.22 -18.68
C LEU A 343 2.65 -20.67 -18.29
N GLN A 344 2.82 -21.55 -19.28
CA GLN A 344 3.21 -22.95 -19.07
C GLN A 344 4.69 -23.12 -18.69
N THR A 345 5.54 -22.13 -18.95
CA THR A 345 6.96 -22.15 -18.56
C THR A 345 7.21 -21.76 -17.11
N LEU A 346 6.19 -21.25 -16.41
CA LEU A 346 6.31 -20.78 -15.02
C LEU A 346 6.05 -21.92 -14.02
N PRO A 347 6.77 -21.95 -12.87
CA PRO A 347 6.50 -22.89 -11.78
C PRO A 347 5.03 -22.85 -11.33
N ALA A 348 4.44 -23.99 -10.98
CA ALA A 348 2.99 -24.12 -10.74
C ALA A 348 2.39 -23.14 -9.71
N THR A 349 3.11 -22.80 -8.64
CA THR A 349 2.69 -21.80 -7.64
C THR A 349 2.67 -20.37 -8.21
N ILE A 350 3.69 -20.03 -8.99
CA ILE A 350 3.77 -18.75 -9.72
C ILE A 350 2.70 -18.72 -10.82
N SER A 351 2.43 -19.86 -11.46
CA SER A 351 1.41 -20.01 -12.50
C SER A 351 0.01 -19.63 -12.02
N ASN A 352 -0.38 -20.03 -10.80
CA ASN A 352 -1.69 -19.67 -10.25
C ASN A 352 -1.84 -18.17 -9.96
N THR A 353 -0.86 -17.54 -9.31
CA THR A 353 -0.86 -16.08 -9.07
C THR A 353 -0.79 -15.31 -10.38
N THR A 354 -0.01 -15.80 -11.34
CA THR A 354 0.09 -15.23 -12.68
C THR A 354 -1.25 -15.33 -13.39
N LYS A 355 -1.93 -16.48 -13.31
CA LYS A 355 -3.24 -16.70 -13.91
C LYS A 355 -4.30 -15.76 -13.33
N ALA A 356 -4.36 -15.60 -12.01
CA ALA A 356 -5.28 -14.65 -11.37
C ALA A 356 -5.01 -13.20 -11.82
N THR A 357 -3.74 -12.84 -12.00
CA THR A 357 -3.34 -11.52 -12.50
C THR A 357 -3.74 -11.33 -13.97
N VAL A 358 -3.59 -12.37 -14.81
CA VAL A 358 -4.05 -12.36 -16.21
C VAL A 358 -5.57 -12.24 -16.30
N GLU A 359 -6.32 -13.00 -15.51
CA GLU A 359 -7.78 -12.89 -15.43
C GLU A 359 -8.22 -11.48 -15.00
N ARG A 360 -7.47 -10.87 -14.06
CA ARG A 360 -7.69 -9.48 -13.67
C ARG A 360 -7.46 -8.52 -14.84
N ILE A 361 -6.37 -8.67 -15.59
CA ILE A 361 -6.08 -7.85 -16.79
C ILE A 361 -7.22 -7.97 -17.82
N ASP A 362 -7.69 -9.18 -18.09
CA ASP A 362 -8.81 -9.42 -19.02
C ASP A 362 -10.10 -8.75 -18.53
N GLY A 363 -10.37 -8.84 -17.23
CA GLY A 363 -11.47 -8.14 -16.56
C GLY A 363 -11.42 -6.62 -16.77
N LEU A 364 -10.24 -6.01 -16.57
CA LEU A 364 -10.04 -4.57 -16.79
C LEU A 364 -10.22 -4.19 -18.27
N CYS A 365 -9.71 -4.99 -19.21
CA CYS A 365 -9.89 -4.77 -20.65
C CYS A 365 -11.38 -4.81 -21.05
N LYS A 366 -12.14 -5.76 -20.49
CA LYS A 366 -13.58 -5.86 -20.69
C LYS A 366 -14.30 -4.62 -20.15
N ARG A 367 -13.97 -4.19 -18.93
CA ARG A 367 -14.56 -2.99 -18.31
C ARG A 367 -14.23 -1.72 -19.10
N LEU A 368 -13.00 -1.58 -19.59
CA LEU A 368 -12.60 -0.47 -20.47
C LEU A 368 -13.47 -0.41 -21.73
N THR A 369 -13.69 -1.55 -22.37
CA THR A 369 -14.55 -1.66 -23.57
C THR A 369 -16.01 -1.30 -23.23
N GLN A 370 -16.51 -1.72 -22.07
CA GLN A 370 -17.85 -1.37 -21.60
C GLN A 370 -17.99 0.13 -21.37
N ILE A 371 -17.03 0.78 -20.69
CA ILE A 371 -17.03 2.23 -20.46
C ILE A 371 -17.11 2.97 -21.80
N VAL A 372 -16.22 2.63 -22.74
CA VAL A 372 -16.16 3.29 -24.06
C VAL A 372 -17.44 3.06 -24.87
N SER A 373 -17.98 1.84 -24.89
CA SER A 373 -19.19 1.52 -25.66
C SER A 373 -20.46 2.14 -25.08
N ASN A 374 -20.63 2.09 -23.76
CA ASN A 374 -21.79 2.65 -23.04
C ASN A 374 -21.82 4.18 -23.01
N THR A 375 -20.70 4.82 -23.32
CA THR A 375 -20.57 6.28 -23.43
C THR A 375 -20.19 6.74 -24.86
N ALA A 376 -20.30 5.85 -25.85
CA ALA A 376 -19.81 6.10 -27.22
C ALA A 376 -20.40 7.34 -27.91
N ARG A 377 -21.60 7.81 -27.52
CA ARG A 377 -22.16 9.08 -28.03
C ARG A 377 -21.33 10.30 -27.59
N CYS A 378 -20.73 10.26 -26.41
CA CYS A 378 -19.85 11.30 -25.89
C CYS A 378 -18.51 11.28 -26.65
N PHE A 379 -17.91 10.09 -26.80
CA PHE A 379 -16.65 9.90 -27.52
C PHE A 379 -16.73 10.23 -29.02
N ARG A 380 -17.85 9.96 -29.72
CA ARG A 380 -17.98 10.27 -31.18
C ARG A 380 -17.89 11.76 -31.53
N ARG A 381 -18.09 12.66 -30.56
CA ARG A 381 -18.05 14.11 -30.77
C ARG A 381 -16.65 14.73 -30.63
N SER A 382 -15.65 13.98 -30.14
CA SER A 382 -14.25 14.42 -30.15
C SER A 382 -13.46 13.76 -31.28
N ALA A 383 -12.50 14.47 -31.87
CA ALA A 383 -11.63 13.90 -32.91
C ALA A 383 -10.83 12.68 -32.38
N ILE A 384 -10.53 12.66 -31.08
CA ILE A 384 -9.82 11.59 -30.36
C ILE A 384 -10.71 10.35 -30.19
N GLY A 385 -12.00 10.51 -29.88
CA GLY A 385 -12.90 9.36 -29.70
C GLY A 385 -13.25 8.64 -31.00
N LYS A 386 -13.11 9.28 -32.17
CA LYS A 386 -13.21 8.58 -33.46
C LYS A 386 -12.08 7.56 -33.67
N GLN A 387 -10.87 7.79 -33.14
CA GLN A 387 -9.78 6.81 -33.18
C GLN A 387 -9.99 5.66 -32.18
N LEU A 388 -10.54 5.93 -31.00
CA LEU A 388 -10.82 4.89 -29.99
C LEU A 388 -11.97 3.95 -30.42
N ILE A 389 -12.99 4.47 -31.09
CA ILE A 389 -14.20 3.72 -31.50
C ILE A 389 -13.95 2.82 -32.73
N LEU A 390 -12.88 3.07 -33.50
CA LEU A 390 -12.50 2.22 -34.66
C LEU A 390 -11.76 0.94 -34.25
N VAL A 391 -11.49 0.75 -32.97
CA VAL A 391 -10.87 -0.48 -32.45
C VAL A 391 -12.00 -1.41 -31.97
N SER A 392 -12.38 -2.36 -32.82
CA SER A 392 -13.22 -3.51 -32.44
C SER A 392 -12.76 -4.12 -31.11
N PRO A 393 -13.63 -4.68 -30.25
CA PRO A 393 -13.21 -5.42 -29.05
C PRO A 393 -12.13 -6.47 -29.33
N SER A 394 -12.18 -7.12 -30.51
CA SER A 394 -11.14 -8.05 -30.98
C SER A 394 -9.81 -7.39 -31.33
N ARG A 395 -9.83 -6.12 -31.77
CA ARG A 395 -8.62 -5.32 -32.03
C ARG A 395 -8.08 -4.64 -30.78
N PHE A 396 -8.86 -4.44 -29.72
CA PHE A 396 -8.35 -3.88 -28.44
C PHE A 396 -7.57 -4.94 -27.67
N SER A 397 -8.03 -6.20 -27.67
CA SER A 397 -7.26 -7.35 -27.20
C SER A 397 -5.94 -7.50 -27.98
N HIS A 398 -5.99 -7.38 -29.32
CA HIS A 398 -4.77 -7.39 -30.14
C HIS A 398 -3.93 -6.11 -30.08
N ALA A 399 -4.49 -4.93 -29.78
CA ALA A 399 -3.74 -3.67 -29.67
C ALA A 399 -3.12 -3.49 -28.28
N ALA A 400 -3.76 -4.00 -27.22
CA ALA A 400 -3.14 -4.18 -25.92
C ALA A 400 -1.99 -5.20 -26.00
N GLN A 401 -2.10 -6.21 -26.87
CA GLN A 401 -0.97 -7.08 -27.24
C GLN A 401 0.06 -6.38 -28.16
N ALA A 402 -0.35 -5.45 -29.03
CA ALA A 402 0.51 -4.80 -30.02
C ALA A 402 1.22 -3.52 -29.55
N LEU A 403 0.87 -2.96 -28.37
CA LEU A 403 1.67 -1.90 -27.74
C LEU A 403 3.08 -2.38 -27.32
N ILE A 404 3.36 -3.68 -27.52
CA ILE A 404 4.65 -4.34 -27.27
C ILE A 404 5.24 -4.86 -28.60
N VAL A 405 5.23 -4.09 -29.70
CA VAL A 405 6.08 -4.44 -30.86
C VAL A 405 6.59 -3.20 -31.58
N ARG A 406 7.84 -2.81 -31.28
CA ARG A 406 8.86 -2.45 -32.26
C ARG A 406 10.21 -2.23 -31.57
N SER A 407 11.05 -3.26 -31.58
CA SER A 407 12.50 -3.10 -31.48
C SER A 407 13.14 -4.08 -32.46
N THR A 408 13.64 -3.50 -33.54
CA THR A 408 14.35 -4.13 -34.65
C THR A 408 15.68 -4.76 -34.22
N ASN A 409 15.90 -5.99 -34.67
CA ASN A 409 17.15 -6.73 -34.89
C ASN A 409 18.50 -6.13 -34.45
N GLY A 410 19.22 -6.86 -33.59
CA GLY A 410 20.67 -6.80 -33.40
C GLY A 410 21.12 -7.40 -32.05
N PRO A 411 22.02 -8.40 -31.98
CA PRO A 411 22.41 -9.02 -30.72
C PRO A 411 23.49 -8.18 -30.03
N MET A 412 23.18 -7.58 -28.87
CA MET A 412 24.21 -7.15 -27.92
C MET A 412 24.16 -8.08 -26.71
N SER A 413 25.19 -8.89 -26.60
CA SER A 413 25.45 -9.77 -25.46
C SER A 413 25.66 -8.95 -24.19
N TRP A 414 24.77 -9.10 -23.20
CA TRP A 414 25.03 -8.66 -21.84
C TRP A 414 25.42 -9.87 -21.00
N ARG A 415 26.70 -9.92 -20.64
CA ARG A 415 27.25 -10.89 -19.68
C ARG A 415 26.63 -10.64 -18.30
N THR A 416 26.21 -11.76 -17.72
CA THR A 416 25.79 -12.05 -16.35
C THR A 416 26.36 -11.15 -15.24
N GLY A 417 25.49 -10.64 -14.37
CA GLY A 417 25.88 -10.01 -13.10
C GLY A 417 24.69 -9.51 -12.26
N VAL A 418 24.12 -10.41 -11.44
CA VAL A 418 23.44 -10.16 -10.15
C VAL A 418 22.26 -9.17 -10.09
N SER A 419 21.06 -9.75 -10.17
CA SER A 419 19.88 -9.52 -9.31
C SER A 419 19.87 -8.27 -8.39
N SER A 420 19.30 -7.16 -8.88
CA SER A 420 18.57 -6.17 -8.07
C SER A 420 17.67 -5.35 -9.00
N ARG A 421 16.35 -5.37 -8.77
CA ARG A 421 15.36 -4.67 -9.60
C ARG A 421 15.50 -3.16 -9.42
N SER A 422 16.24 -2.55 -10.34
CA SER A 422 16.43 -1.10 -10.45
C SER A 422 15.59 -0.58 -11.62
N MET A 423 14.70 0.36 -11.32
CA MET A 423 13.80 1.01 -12.28
C MET A 423 14.61 1.93 -13.20
N CYS A 424 14.64 1.64 -14.50
CA CYS A 424 15.25 2.47 -15.53
C CYS A 424 14.16 2.89 -16.52
N MET A 425 13.72 4.16 -16.44
CA MET A 425 12.95 4.80 -17.52
C MET A 425 13.82 5.85 -18.19
N ALA A 426 13.84 5.77 -19.51
CA ALA A 426 14.65 6.56 -20.41
C ALA A 426 14.40 8.07 -20.23
N THR A 427 15.48 8.79 -19.94
CA THR A 427 15.58 10.24 -20.13
C THR A 427 15.35 10.57 -21.60
N THR A 428 14.30 11.32 -21.90
CA THR A 428 14.20 12.07 -23.16
C THR A 428 14.66 13.50 -22.90
N ARG A 429 15.62 13.95 -23.71
CA ARG A 429 16.09 15.34 -23.78
C ARG A 429 15.03 16.25 -24.38
#